data_AF-A0A372Q7B4-F1
#
_entry.id   AF-A0A372Q7B4-F1
#
_cell.length_a   1.000
_cell.length_b   1.000
_cell.length_c   1.000
_cell.angle_alpha   90.00
_cell.angle_beta   90.00
_cell.angle_gamma   90.00
#
_symmetry.space_group_name_H-M   'P 1'
#
loop_
_entity.id
_entity.type
_entity.pdbx_description
1 polymer ?
#
loop_
_entity_poly.entity_id
_entity_poly.type
_entity_poly.pdbx_seq_one_letter_code
_entity_poly.pdbx_strand_id
1 'polypeptide(L)'
;MNLPATSKTSTTPNTNTESQTSVSTFDQIPLQTPSTTPFFNHGYGFAIPDDLLPLYLYVQSTRTKRNFIIPGSNRWFTEVRRLTRVHDAEEATKQRLIDESNQSKLLNTSLKKIEQRVNLTHDLTSFQNVYNKHTMTFSERRDRLKIN
;
A
#
# COMPACT_ATOMS: atom_id res chain seq x y z
N MET A 1 11.36 -2.90 -51.75
CA MET A 1 11.57 -4.30 -51.33
C MET A 1 10.47 -4.69 -50.37
N ASN A 2 9.80 -5.81 -50.69
CA ASN A 2 9.03 -6.74 -49.85
C ASN A 2 7.63 -6.37 -49.33
N LEU A 3 6.63 -6.76 -50.15
CA LEU A 3 5.51 -7.69 -49.89
C LEU A 3 4.70 -7.60 -48.58
N PRO A 4 3.36 -7.59 -48.71
CA PRO A 4 2.51 -8.49 -47.94
C PRO A 4 1.85 -9.53 -48.86
N ALA A 5 1.96 -10.81 -48.48
CA ALA A 5 1.28 -11.91 -49.16
C ALA A 5 -0.13 -12.07 -48.59
N THR A 6 -1.14 -11.95 -49.46
CA THR A 6 -2.50 -12.43 -49.23
C THR A 6 -2.78 -13.58 -50.19
N SER A 7 -3.17 -14.74 -49.65
CA SER A 7 -3.82 -15.84 -50.37
C SER A 7 -4.99 -16.30 -49.49
N LYS A 8 -6.24 -15.96 -49.84
CA LYS A 8 -7.18 -16.63 -50.76
C LYS A 8 -8.06 -17.70 -50.05
N THR A 9 -9.33 -17.32 -49.97
CA THR A 9 -10.63 -18.02 -49.78
C THR A 9 -10.76 -19.48 -50.20
N SER A 10 -11.61 -20.24 -49.47
CA SER A 10 -12.63 -21.15 -50.06
C SER A 10 -13.65 -21.71 -49.03
N THR A 11 -14.90 -21.23 -49.12
CA THR A 11 -16.22 -21.90 -49.18
C THR A 11 -16.44 -23.36 -48.68
N THR A 12 -17.25 -23.50 -47.60
CA THR A 12 -18.38 -24.43 -47.19
C THR A 12 -18.54 -25.88 -47.72
N PRO A 13 -19.44 -26.75 -47.18
CA PRO A 13 -20.23 -26.77 -45.91
C PRO A 13 -20.23 -28.15 -45.18
N ASN A 14 -20.77 -28.24 -43.95
CA ASN A 14 -21.84 -29.20 -43.55
C ASN A 14 -21.96 -29.42 -42.03
N THR A 15 -23.22 -29.44 -41.63
CA THR A 15 -23.85 -29.99 -40.42
C THR A 15 -23.24 -31.29 -39.90
N ASN A 16 -23.05 -31.36 -38.59
CA ASN A 16 -23.54 -32.48 -37.78
C ASN A 16 -23.78 -32.03 -36.35
N THR A 17 -25.03 -32.21 -35.92
CA THR A 17 -25.54 -32.06 -34.57
C THR A 17 -25.08 -33.27 -33.76
N GLU A 18 -24.18 -33.09 -32.81
CA GLU A 18 -24.08 -33.97 -31.64
C GLU A 18 -23.83 -33.10 -30.40
N SER A 19 -24.87 -32.97 -29.59
CA SER A 19 -24.77 -32.50 -28.21
C SER A 19 -24.01 -33.54 -27.41
N GLN A 20 -22.68 -33.42 -27.36
CA GLN A 20 -21.87 -34.10 -26.36
C GLN A 20 -21.50 -33.07 -25.30
N THR A 21 -22.07 -33.26 -24.12
CA THR A 21 -21.70 -32.57 -22.89
C THR A 21 -20.21 -32.75 -22.64
N SER A 22 -19.39 -31.79 -23.08
CA SER A 22 -17.98 -31.75 -22.75
C SER A 22 -17.85 -31.32 -21.30
N VAL A 23 -17.77 -32.31 -20.40
CA VAL A 23 -17.31 -32.11 -19.04
C VAL A 23 -15.91 -31.52 -19.13
N SER A 24 -15.76 -30.26 -18.75
CA SER A 24 -14.47 -29.59 -18.70
C SER A 24 -13.56 -30.32 -17.71
N THR A 25 -12.48 -30.89 -18.22
CA THR A 25 -11.40 -31.60 -17.51
C THR A 25 -10.59 -30.70 -16.55
N PHE A 26 -11.10 -29.51 -16.19
CA PHE A 26 -10.33 -28.51 -15.43
C PHE A 26 -10.70 -28.33 -13.96
N ASP A 27 -11.69 -29.04 -13.42
CA ASP A 27 -12.07 -28.92 -12.00
C ASP A 27 -11.89 -30.22 -11.19
N GLN A 28 -10.82 -30.98 -11.45
CA GLN A 28 -10.33 -31.97 -10.49
C GLN A 28 -9.10 -31.41 -9.77
N ILE A 29 -9.34 -30.57 -8.76
CA ILE A 29 -8.36 -30.36 -7.71
C ILE A 29 -8.31 -31.67 -6.90
N PRO A 30 -7.17 -32.35 -6.77
CA PRO A 30 -7.07 -33.46 -5.84
C PRO A 30 -7.34 -32.90 -4.44
N LEU A 31 -8.41 -33.36 -3.80
CA LEU A 31 -8.67 -33.07 -2.39
C LEU A 31 -7.57 -33.77 -1.58
N GLN A 32 -6.44 -33.09 -1.39
CA GLN A 32 -5.44 -33.47 -0.39
C GLN A 32 -6.11 -33.33 0.97
N THR A 33 -6.69 -34.42 1.47
CA THR A 33 -7.05 -34.53 2.87
C THR A 33 -5.75 -34.45 3.67
N PRO A 34 -5.52 -33.41 4.49
CA PRO A 34 -4.44 -33.48 5.45
C PRO A 34 -4.72 -34.68 6.37
N SER A 35 -3.71 -35.52 6.58
CA SER A 35 -3.72 -36.59 7.57
C SER A 35 -3.98 -35.97 8.95
N THR A 36 -5.25 -35.85 9.29
CA THR A 36 -5.75 -35.27 10.53
C THR A 36 -5.46 -36.26 11.62
N THR A 37 -4.42 -36.01 12.41
CA THR A 37 -4.24 -36.69 13.69
C THR A 37 -5.26 -36.07 14.64
N PRO A 38 -6.32 -36.78 15.05
CA PRO A 38 -7.34 -36.20 15.90
C PRO A 38 -6.74 -35.82 17.26
N PHE A 39 -6.86 -34.56 17.64
CA PHE A 39 -6.59 -34.13 19.00
C PHE A 39 -7.74 -34.61 19.89
N PHE A 40 -7.49 -35.64 20.70
CA PHE A 40 -8.47 -36.20 21.61
C PHE A 40 -8.58 -35.33 22.88
N ASN A 41 -9.74 -34.72 23.12
CA ASN A 41 -10.07 -34.17 24.43
C ASN A 41 -10.37 -35.34 25.39
N HIS A 42 -9.65 -35.43 26.51
CA HIS A 42 -9.69 -36.57 27.47
C HIS A 42 -10.99 -36.70 28.30
N GLY A 43 -12.16 -36.43 27.71
CA GLY A 43 -13.45 -36.56 28.41
C GLY A 43 -14.66 -36.88 27.53
N TYR A 44 -14.57 -36.74 26.21
CA TYR A 44 -15.68 -37.03 25.29
C TYR A 44 -15.16 -37.75 24.06
N GLY A 45 -15.74 -38.92 23.76
CA GLY A 45 -15.27 -39.88 22.75
C GLY A 45 -15.54 -39.48 21.29
N PHE A 46 -15.46 -38.20 20.95
CA PHE A 46 -15.55 -37.73 19.57
C PHE A 46 -14.52 -36.63 19.29
N ALA A 47 -13.97 -36.65 18.08
CA ALA A 47 -13.05 -35.62 17.61
C ALA A 47 -13.85 -34.39 17.14
N ILE A 48 -13.46 -33.20 17.59
CA ILE A 48 -14.02 -31.93 17.11
C ILE A 48 -13.18 -31.50 15.89
N PRO A 49 -13.79 -31.29 14.70
CA PRO A 49 -13.09 -30.76 13.53
C PRO A 49 -12.50 -29.37 13.80
N ASP A 50 -11.33 -29.08 13.24
CA ASP A 50 -10.62 -27.80 13.43
C ASP A 50 -11.45 -26.58 13.02
N ASP A 51 -12.37 -26.73 12.05
CA ASP A 51 -13.27 -25.67 11.59
C ASP A 51 -14.30 -25.24 12.64
N LEU A 52 -14.57 -26.10 13.63
CA LEU A 52 -15.50 -25.83 14.72
C LEU A 52 -14.79 -25.37 15.99
N LEU A 53 -13.46 -25.30 15.98
CA LEU A 53 -12.71 -24.66 17.04
C LEU A 53 -12.93 -23.16 16.93
N PRO A 54 -13.40 -22.48 17.98
CA PRO A 54 -13.56 -21.05 17.89
C PRO A 54 -12.18 -20.41 17.68
N LEU A 55 -12.08 -19.56 16.65
CA LEU A 55 -10.86 -18.94 16.11
C LEU A 55 -9.94 -18.27 17.16
N TYR A 56 -10.40 -18.09 18.40
CA TYR A 56 -9.62 -17.52 19.49
C TYR A 56 -8.62 -18.49 20.15
N LEU A 57 -8.69 -19.81 19.89
CA LEU A 57 -7.82 -20.80 20.54
C LEU A 57 -6.55 -21.16 19.73
N TYR A 58 -6.46 -20.85 18.44
CA TYR A 58 -5.39 -21.38 17.58
C TYR A 58 -4.13 -20.49 17.45
N VAL A 59 -4.11 -19.28 18.02
CA VAL A 59 -2.96 -18.36 17.87
C VAL A 59 -2.07 -18.36 19.11
N GLN A 60 -1.45 -19.49 19.48
CA GLN A 60 -0.44 -19.50 20.57
C GLN A 60 0.85 -20.30 20.32
N SER A 61 1.02 -21.01 19.20
CA SER A 61 2.12 -21.98 19.11
C SER A 61 3.51 -21.44 18.74
N THR A 62 3.68 -20.20 18.26
CA THR A 62 5.01 -19.76 17.73
C THR A 62 5.56 -18.48 18.33
N ARG A 63 4.94 -17.92 19.38
CA ARG A 63 5.46 -16.72 20.06
C ARG A 63 5.89 -17.07 21.47
N THR A 64 7.20 -17.01 21.70
CA THR A 64 7.86 -16.99 23.02
C THR A 64 6.94 -16.43 24.10
N LYS A 65 6.46 -17.33 24.99
CA LYS A 65 5.67 -17.09 26.21
C LYS A 65 5.14 -15.65 26.34
N ARG A 66 4.25 -15.22 25.45
CA ARG A 66 3.51 -13.99 25.69
C ARG A 66 2.59 -14.29 26.85
N ASN A 67 2.86 -13.68 28.00
CA ASN A 67 1.95 -13.73 29.14
C ASN A 67 0.54 -13.45 28.62
N PHE A 68 -0.34 -14.44 28.73
CA PHE A 68 -1.71 -14.30 28.25
C PHE A 68 -2.37 -13.14 29.01
N ILE A 69 -2.68 -12.06 28.31
CA ILE A 69 -3.33 -10.90 28.92
C ILE A 69 -4.83 -11.10 28.75
N ILE A 70 -5.54 -11.25 29.88
CA ILE A 70 -6.98 -11.43 29.92
C ILE A 70 -7.67 -10.21 29.28
N PRO A 71 -8.47 -10.41 28.21
CA PRO A 71 -9.23 -9.32 27.59
C PRO A 71 -10.09 -8.57 28.60
N GLY A 72 -10.18 -7.24 28.47
CA GLY A 72 -10.94 -6.38 29.40
C GLY A 72 -10.25 -6.11 30.76
N SER A 73 -9.12 -6.75 31.07
CA SER A 73 -8.31 -6.37 32.24
C SER A 73 -7.64 -5.02 32.04
N ASN A 74 -7.27 -4.33 33.12
CA ASN A 74 -6.50 -3.08 33.02
C ASN A 74 -5.17 -3.28 32.26
N ARG A 75 -4.52 -4.44 32.45
CA ARG A 75 -3.31 -4.81 31.70
C ARG A 75 -3.58 -4.94 30.21
N TRP A 76 -4.76 -5.43 29.81
CA TRP A 76 -5.18 -5.49 28.40
C TRP A 76 -5.34 -4.11 27.79
N PHE A 77 -6.07 -3.20 28.44
CA PHE A 77 -6.22 -1.83 27.94
C PHE A 77 -4.89 -1.07 27.87
N THR A 78 -3.98 -1.34 28.80
CA THR A 78 -2.64 -0.76 28.79
C THR A 78 -1.83 -1.26 27.60
N GLU A 79 -1.87 -2.57 27.34
CA GLU A 79 -1.15 -3.16 26.22
C GLU A 79 -1.73 -2.75 24.87
N VAL A 80 -3.06 -2.68 24.74
CA VAL A 80 -3.72 -2.15 23.53
C VAL A 80 -3.28 -0.72 23.26
N ARG A 81 -3.33 0.17 24.27
CA ARG A 81 -2.84 1.56 24.12
C ARG A 81 -1.37 1.62 23.73
N ARG A 82 -0.53 0.73 24.29
CA ARG A 82 0.88 0.64 23.92
C ARG A 82 1.05 0.25 22.45
N LEU A 83 0.32 -0.77 22.00
CA LEU A 83 0.36 -1.22 20.61
C LEU A 83 -0.12 -0.15 19.64
N THR A 84 -1.23 0.54 19.95
CA THR A 84 -1.73 1.65 19.15
C THR A 84 -0.68 2.74 19.00
N ARG A 85 -0.04 3.19 20.09
CA ARG A 85 1.02 4.21 20.01
C ARG A 85 2.20 3.78 19.14
N VAL A 86 2.61 2.52 19.24
CA VAL A 86 3.72 1.99 18.42
C VAL A 86 3.32 1.99 16.94
N HIS A 87 2.12 1.53 16.64
CA HIS A 87 1.59 1.54 15.28
C HIS A 87 1.48 2.95 14.72
N ASP A 88 0.91 3.90 15.47
CA ASP A 88 0.76 5.28 15.04
C ASP A 88 2.12 5.95 14.78
N ALA A 89 3.13 5.65 15.59
CA ALA A 89 4.49 6.14 15.36
C ALA A 89 5.12 5.54 14.08
N GLU A 90 4.84 4.26 13.80
CA GLU A 90 5.28 3.61 12.57
C GLU A 90 4.60 4.22 11.34
N GLU A 91 3.29 4.41 11.38
CA GLU A 91 2.52 5.04 10.31
C GLU A 91 2.93 6.50 10.08
N ALA A 92 3.16 7.27 11.15
CA ALA A 92 3.69 8.63 11.03
C ALA A 92 5.06 8.65 10.34
N THR A 93 5.92 7.67 10.62
CA THR A 93 7.23 7.55 9.97
C THR A 93 7.09 7.18 8.49
N LYS A 94 6.19 6.25 8.14
CA LYS A 94 5.89 5.91 6.75
C LYS A 94 5.36 7.10 5.97
N GLN A 95 4.41 7.83 6.55
CA GLN A 95 3.84 9.02 5.93
C GLN A 95 4.91 10.08 5.70
N ARG A 96 5.77 10.35 6.69
CA ARG A 96 6.90 11.27 6.53
C ARG A 96 7.81 10.90 5.35
N LEU A 97 8.16 9.62 5.19
CA LEU A 97 9.00 9.17 4.07
C LEU A 97 8.32 9.34 2.71
N ILE A 98 7.00 9.11 2.66
CA ILE A 98 6.19 9.36 1.46
C ILE A 98 6.19 10.85 1.12
N ASP A 99 6.01 11.72 2.12
CA ASP A 99 5.99 13.17 1.95
C ASP A 99 7.35 13.70 1.48
N GLU A 100 8.45 13.25 2.09
CA GLU A 100 9.82 13.58 1.65
C GLU A 100 10.07 13.11 0.21
N SER A 101 9.59 11.91 -0.15
CA SER A 101 9.68 11.39 -1.52
C SER A 101 8.90 12.25 -2.51
N ASN A 102 7.66 12.61 -2.19
CA ASN A 102 6.82 13.47 -3.01
C ASN A 102 7.43 14.86 -3.17
N GLN A 103 8.00 15.43 -2.10
CA GLN A 103 8.67 16.72 -2.14
C GLN A 103 9.92 16.68 -3.04
N SER A 104 10.71 15.60 -2.98
CA SER A 104 11.87 15.44 -3.86
C SER A 104 11.49 15.41 -5.34
N LYS A 105 10.39 14.71 -5.67
CA LYS A 105 9.86 14.64 -7.04
C LYS A 105 9.36 16.01 -7.49
N LEU A 106 8.60 16.72 -6.65
CA LEU A 106 8.08 18.05 -6.95
C LEU A 106 9.19 19.06 -7.25
N LEU A 107 10.25 19.03 -6.44
CA LEU A 107 11.41 19.92 -6.61
C LEU A 107 12.42 19.41 -7.65
N ASN A 108 12.14 18.27 -8.28
CA ASN A 108 13.03 17.55 -9.20
C ASN A 108 14.47 17.49 -8.64
N THR A 109 14.59 16.97 -7.43
CA THR A 109 15.84 16.87 -6.67
C THR A 109 15.96 15.49 -6.02
N SER A 110 17.14 15.12 -5.54
CA SER A 110 17.30 13.90 -4.75
C SER A 110 16.84 14.12 -3.31
N LEU A 111 16.43 13.03 -2.64
CA LEU A 111 15.94 13.06 -1.25
C LEU A 111 16.90 13.77 -0.29
N LYS A 112 18.21 13.50 -0.45
CA LYS A 112 19.28 14.09 0.38
C LYS A 112 19.48 15.60 0.17
N LYS A 113 18.95 16.16 -0.93
CA LYS A 113 19.13 17.56 -1.32
C LYS A 113 17.85 18.37 -1.24
N ILE A 114 16.77 17.83 -0.65
CA ILE A 114 15.50 18.55 -0.47
C ILE A 114 15.74 19.85 0.30
N GLU A 115 16.39 19.76 1.46
CA GLU A 115 16.65 20.90 2.33
C GLU A 115 17.46 21.99 1.61
N GLN A 116 18.53 21.61 0.91
CA GLN A 116 19.32 22.54 0.10
C GLN A 116 18.48 23.24 -0.97
N ARG A 117 17.61 22.49 -1.66
CA ARG A 117 16.76 23.02 -2.73
C ARG A 117 15.70 23.98 -2.17
N VAL A 118 15.09 23.63 -1.03
CA VAL A 118 14.13 24.48 -0.32
C VAL A 118 14.78 25.79 0.12
N ASN A 119 15.96 25.72 0.72
CA ASN A 119 16.70 26.90 1.18
C ASN A 119 17.07 27.80 -0.01
N LEU A 120 17.55 27.24 -1.12
CA LEU A 120 17.84 28.01 -2.32
C LEU A 120 16.61 28.72 -2.89
N THR A 121 15.46 28.04 -2.92
CA THR A 121 14.19 28.67 -3.35
C THR A 121 13.79 29.81 -2.42
N HIS A 122 13.97 29.64 -1.11
CA HIS A 122 13.73 30.69 -0.13
C HIS A 122 14.65 31.89 -0.33
N ASP A 123 15.96 31.66 -0.48
CA ASP A 123 16.95 32.71 -0.70
C ASP A 123 16.66 33.49 -1.98
N LEU A 124 16.34 32.79 -3.08
CA LEU A 124 16.00 33.41 -4.35
C LEU A 124 14.74 34.28 -4.22
N THR A 125 13.72 33.77 -3.53
CA THR A 125 12.46 34.50 -3.30
C THR A 125 12.69 35.73 -2.43
N SER A 126 13.50 35.61 -1.38
CA SER A 126 13.88 36.71 -0.51
C SER A 126 14.63 37.80 -1.28
N PHE A 127 15.63 37.40 -2.07
CA PHE A 127 16.37 38.32 -2.94
C PHE A 127 15.44 39.03 -3.93
N GLN A 128 14.58 38.29 -4.62
CA GLN A 128 13.61 38.84 -5.57
C GLN A 128 12.70 39.87 -4.90
N ASN A 129 12.21 39.58 -3.68
CA ASN A 129 11.35 40.47 -2.92
C ASN A 129 12.06 41.77 -2.53
N VAL A 130 13.30 41.67 -2.05
CA VAL A 130 14.10 42.85 -1.69
C VAL A 130 14.40 43.69 -2.93
N TYR A 131 14.81 43.06 -4.02
CA TYR A 131 15.07 43.73 -5.29
C TYR A 131 13.83 44.48 -5.79
N ASN A 132 12.68 43.80 -5.85
CA ASN A 132 11.41 44.39 -6.27
C ASN A 132 11.00 45.57 -5.37
N LYS A 133 11.19 45.46 -4.05
CA LYS A 133 10.91 46.57 -3.13
C LYS A 133 11.77 47.79 -3.44
N HIS A 134 13.07 47.59 -3.70
CA HIS A 134 13.96 48.68 -4.06
C HIS A 134 13.58 49.32 -5.41
N THR A 135 13.37 48.52 -6.45
CA THR A 135 13.02 49.04 -7.78
C THR A 135 11.70 49.79 -7.78
N MET A 136 10.67 49.29 -7.08
CA MET A 136 9.40 49.99 -6.92
C MET A 136 9.56 51.30 -6.18
N THR A 137 10.30 51.32 -5.07
CA THR A 137 10.58 52.56 -4.32
C THR A 137 11.27 53.62 -5.20
N PHE A 138 12.24 53.20 -6.01
CA PHE A 138 12.92 54.10 -6.95
C PHE A 138 11.99 54.61 -8.05
N SER A 139 11.14 53.74 -8.63
CA SER A 139 10.17 54.12 -9.65
C SER A 139 9.18 55.15 -9.10
N GLU A 140 8.57 54.87 -7.94
CA GLU A 140 7.64 55.79 -7.28
C GLU A 140 8.27 57.15 -6.98
N ARG A 141 9.54 57.17 -6.54
CA ARG A 141 10.25 58.43 -6.29
C ARG A 141 10.44 59.22 -7.59
N ARG A 142 10.85 58.54 -8.66
CA ARG A 142 11.04 59.17 -9.97
C ARG A 142 9.73 59.72 -10.52
N ASP A 143 8.64 58.99 -10.37
CA ASP A 143 7.34 59.39 -10.91
C ASP A 143 6.78 60.61 -10.13
N ARG A 144 7.03 60.70 -8.81
CA ARG A 144 6.73 61.91 -8.02
C ARG A 144 7.52 63.15 -8.48
N LEU A 145 8.78 62.98 -8.89
CA LEU A 145 9.63 64.08 -9.37
C LEU A 145 9.23 64.59 -10.77
N LYS A 146 8.45 63.83 -11.54
CA LYS A 146 7.98 64.25 -12.88
C LYS A 146 6.66 65.03 -12.85
N ILE A 147 5.97 65.03 -11.71
CA ILE A 147 4.67 65.69 -11.52
C ILE A 147 4.85 67.11 -10.93
N ASN A 148 6.05 67.43 -10.42
CA ASN A 148 6.47 68.78 -10.05
C ASN A 148 7.29 69.43 -11.18
#